data_AF-A0A354M0D4-F1
#
_entry.id   AF-A0A354M0D4-F1
#
_cell.length_a   1.000
_cell.length_b   1.000
_cell.length_c   1.000
_cell.angle_alpha   90.00
_cell.angle_beta   90.00
_cell.angle_gamma   90.00
#
_symmetry.space_group_name_H-M   'P 1'
#
loop_
_entity.id
_entity.type
_entity.pdbx_description
1 polymer ?
#
loop_
_entity_poly.entity_id
_entity_poly.type
_entity_poly.pdbx_seq_one_letter_code
_entity_poly.pdbx_strand_id
1 'polypeptide(L)'
;MEHQDRTDFRLPIYRDAPIRHKLIICEPLLSDIDFYNCLDTWVEQVIVGGESGNRARICNYDWVLNIRKQCIHGKVPFSFKQTGARLLKDGYLYHIKRRYQHSQARKAKIDTE
;
A
#
# COMPACT_ATOMS: atom_id res chain seq x y z
N MET A 1 -3.75 8.67 5.47
CA MET A 1 -2.44 8.85 4.80
C MET A 1 -1.42 8.14 5.64
N GLU A 2 -0.69 7.22 5.04
CA GLU A 2 0.05 6.22 5.81
C GLU A 2 1.56 6.44 5.69
N HIS A 3 2.23 6.41 6.84
CA HIS A 3 3.68 6.50 7.03
C HIS A 3 4.04 5.75 8.33
N GLN A 4 5.31 5.42 8.52
CA GLN A 4 5.80 4.54 9.59
C GLN A 4 5.22 4.87 10.97
N ASP A 5 5.34 6.13 11.45
CA ASP A 5 4.87 6.52 12.78
C ASP A 5 3.38 6.20 13.04
N ARG A 6 2.53 6.28 12.00
CA ARG A 6 1.10 5.98 12.13
C ARG A 6 0.85 4.49 12.10
N THR A 7 1.64 3.75 11.32
CA THR A 7 1.60 2.29 11.31
C THR A 7 2.04 1.76 12.67
N ASP A 8 3.16 2.24 13.21
CA ASP A 8 3.70 1.82 14.52
C ASP A 8 2.70 2.06 15.65
N PHE A 9 2.02 3.21 15.63
CA PHE A 9 1.00 3.52 16.62
C PHE A 9 -0.25 2.66 16.49
N ARG A 10 -0.74 2.42 15.26
CA ARG A 10 -2.08 1.82 15.04
C ARG A 10 -2.05 0.30 14.90
N LEU A 11 -0.98 -0.27 14.37
CA LEU A 11 -0.92 -1.69 14.02
C LEU A 11 -1.09 -2.59 15.25
N PRO A 12 -0.44 -2.36 16.41
CA PRO A 12 -0.66 -3.17 17.60
C PRO A 12 -2.10 -3.07 18.12
N ILE A 13 -2.63 -1.84 18.17
CA ILE A 13 -4.02 -1.60 18.60
C ILE A 13 -5.01 -2.32 17.69
N TYR A 14 -4.78 -2.27 16.38
CA TYR A 14 -5.67 -2.89 15.40
C TYR A 14 -5.59 -4.42 15.45
N ARG A 15 -4.40 -4.99 15.67
CA ARG A 15 -4.20 -6.43 15.86
C ARG A 15 -5.01 -6.95 17.05
N ASP A 16 -4.91 -6.26 18.19
CA ASP A 16 -5.52 -6.69 19.46
C ASP A 16 -7.03 -6.40 19.53
N ALA A 17 -7.54 -5.51 18.67
CA ALA A 17 -8.96 -5.22 18.63
C ALA A 17 -9.78 -6.50 18.31
N PRO A 18 -10.92 -6.73 18.99
CA PRO A 18 -11.78 -7.91 18.79
C PRO A 18 -12.64 -7.79 17.51
N ILE A 19 -12.03 -7.33 16.43
CA ILE A 19 -12.63 -7.20 15.10
C ILE A 19 -12.37 -8.52 14.35
N ARG A 20 -13.44 -9.10 13.80
CA ARG A 20 -13.40 -10.39 13.09
C ARG A 20 -12.64 -10.31 11.76
N HIS A 21 -12.96 -9.32 10.94
CA HIS A 21 -12.41 -9.15 9.59
C HIS A 21 -11.45 -7.97 9.59
N LYS A 22 -10.17 -8.22 9.30
CA LYS A 22 -9.12 -7.21 9.40
C LYS A 22 -8.45 -6.99 8.05
N LEU A 23 -8.62 -5.78 7.51
CA LEU A 23 -8.01 -5.31 6.27
C LEU A 23 -7.10 -4.13 6.62
N ILE A 24 -5.89 -4.12 6.08
CA ILE A 24 -4.97 -2.99 6.22
C ILE A 24 -4.96 -2.22 4.91
N ILE A 25 -5.33 -0.94 4.97
CA ILE A 25 -5.36 -0.07 3.79
C ILE A 25 -4.35 1.07 3.97
N CYS A 26 -3.22 0.97 3.28
CA CYS A 26 -2.19 1.99 3.25
C CYS A 26 -2.43 2.93 2.06
N GLU A 27 -3.43 3.83 2.19
CA GLU A 27 -3.71 4.84 1.17
C GLU A 27 -4.03 6.25 1.75
N PRO A 28 -3.51 7.34 1.14
CA PRO A 28 -2.36 7.32 0.25
C PRO A 28 -1.07 6.93 1.00
N LEU A 29 -0.18 6.20 0.35
CA LEU A 29 1.20 5.97 0.80
C LEU A 29 1.98 7.29 0.77
N LEU A 30 2.65 7.60 1.89
CA LEU A 30 3.49 8.80 2.03
C LEU A 30 4.97 8.51 2.24
N SER A 31 5.28 7.30 2.69
CA SER A 31 6.64 6.81 2.90
C SER A 31 6.65 5.30 2.67
N ASP A 32 7.84 4.71 2.76
CA ASP A 32 7.97 3.28 2.98
C ASP A 32 7.34 2.89 4.33
N ILE A 33 6.94 1.63 4.45
CA ILE A 33 6.37 1.05 5.67
C ILE A 33 7.02 -0.31 5.92
N ASP A 34 7.61 -0.47 7.09
CA ASP A 34 8.03 -1.74 7.65
C ASP A 34 7.00 -2.22 8.69
N PHE A 35 6.41 -3.37 8.47
CA PHE A 35 5.49 -4.03 9.40
C PHE A 35 6.25 -4.91 10.41
N TYR A 36 7.58 -4.93 10.40
CA TYR A 36 8.45 -5.69 11.32
C TYR A 36 8.12 -7.18 11.38
N ASN A 37 7.73 -7.77 10.24
CA ASN A 37 7.22 -9.14 10.13
C ASN A 37 5.96 -9.43 10.98
N CYS A 38 5.17 -8.40 11.34
CA CYS A 38 3.92 -8.55 12.09
C CYS A 38 2.71 -8.91 11.21
N LEU A 39 2.88 -8.96 9.89
CA LEU A 39 1.84 -9.43 8.98
C LEU A 39 1.77 -10.96 9.04
N ASP A 40 0.60 -11.48 9.39
CA ASP A 40 0.29 -12.92 9.34
C ASP A 40 -1.21 -13.12 9.03
N THR A 41 -1.69 -14.36 9.14
CA THR A 41 -3.08 -14.77 8.91
C THR A 41 -4.17 -14.01 9.68
N TRP A 42 -3.84 -13.19 10.70
CA TRP A 42 -4.81 -12.29 11.33
C TRP A 42 -5.25 -11.13 10.41
N VAL A 43 -4.48 -10.84 9.35
CA VAL A 43 -4.81 -9.86 8.30
C VAL A 43 -5.35 -10.60 7.08
N GLU A 44 -6.52 -10.21 6.61
CA GLU A 44 -7.15 -10.83 5.43
C GLU A 44 -6.56 -10.28 4.12
N GLN A 45 -6.13 -9.01 4.12
CA GLN A 45 -5.52 -8.38 2.96
C GLN A 45 -4.82 -7.07 3.33
N VAL A 46 -3.75 -6.75 2.60
CA VAL A 46 -3.14 -5.42 2.56
C VAL A 46 -3.41 -4.76 1.21
N ILE A 47 -3.96 -3.55 1.24
CA ILE A 47 -4.26 -2.76 0.05
C ILE A 47 -3.42 -1.48 0.09
N VAL A 48 -2.72 -1.18 -1.00
CA VAL A 48 -1.88 0.02 -1.09
C VAL A 48 -2.28 0.90 -2.27
N GLY A 49 -2.09 2.22 -2.14
CA GLY A 49 -2.37 3.15 -3.21
C GLY A 49 -1.75 4.52 -3.04
N GLY A 50 -1.50 5.20 -4.17
CA GLY A 50 -1.03 6.58 -4.19
C GLY A 50 -2.15 7.61 -4.05
N GLU A 51 -1.78 8.88 -3.85
CA GLU A 51 -2.72 9.98 -3.72
C GLU A 51 -3.28 10.47 -5.07
N SER A 52 -4.59 10.71 -5.15
CA SER A 52 -5.22 11.32 -6.32
C SER A 52 -5.29 12.85 -6.20
N GLY A 53 -5.49 13.55 -7.32
CA GLY A 53 -5.74 15.00 -7.37
C GLY A 53 -4.54 15.83 -7.80
N ASN A 54 -4.75 17.12 -8.02
CA ASN A 54 -3.75 18.02 -8.64
C ASN A 54 -2.53 18.29 -7.74
N ARG A 55 -2.69 18.16 -6.42
CA ARG A 55 -1.63 18.34 -5.42
C ARG A 55 -1.20 17.01 -4.79
N ALA A 56 -1.39 15.90 -5.51
CA ALA A 56 -0.97 14.59 -5.04
C ALA A 56 0.53 14.60 -4.69
N ARG A 57 0.86 13.93 -3.60
CA ARG A 57 2.24 13.59 -3.25
C ARG A 57 2.74 12.43 -4.11
N ILE A 58 4.06 12.29 -4.15
CA ILE A 58 4.72 11.22 -4.87
C ILE A 58 4.45 9.90 -4.14
N CYS A 59 3.93 8.92 -4.88
CA CYS A 59 3.94 7.52 -4.49
C CYS A 59 5.19 6.89 -5.12
N ASN A 60 6.12 6.39 -4.31
CA ASN A 60 7.25 5.62 -4.84
C ASN A 60 6.83 4.15 -5.03
N TYR A 61 7.06 3.64 -6.22
CA TYR A 61 6.78 2.25 -6.56
C TYR A 61 7.60 1.25 -5.73
N ASP A 62 8.79 1.64 -5.26
CA ASP A 62 9.60 0.77 -4.40
C ASP A 62 8.94 0.52 -3.03
N TRP A 63 8.22 1.50 -2.47
CA TRP A 63 7.45 1.33 -1.24
C TRP A 63 6.32 0.31 -1.44
N VAL A 64 5.65 0.36 -2.60
CA VAL A 64 4.61 -0.60 -2.99
C VAL A 64 5.19 -2.02 -3.06
N LEU A 65 6.36 -2.19 -3.69
CA LEU A 65 7.03 -3.48 -3.80
C LEU A 65 7.56 -3.99 -2.45
N ASN A 66 8.03 -3.10 -1.57
CA ASN A 66 8.48 -3.48 -0.25
C ASN A 66 7.33 -4.01 0.60
N ILE A 67 6.19 -3.31 0.65
CA ILE A 67 4.99 -3.78 1.35
C ILE A 67 4.52 -5.12 0.77
N ARG A 68 4.49 -5.26 -0.57
CA ARG A 68 4.15 -6.53 -1.22
C ARG A 68 5.06 -7.67 -0.76
N LYS A 69 6.37 -7.44 -0.67
CA LYS A 69 7.34 -8.45 -0.21
C LYS A 69 7.02 -8.91 1.22
N GLN A 70 6.69 -7.97 2.11
CA GLN A 70 6.31 -8.27 3.49
C GLN A 70 4.98 -9.06 3.55
N CYS A 71 4.02 -8.73 2.69
CA CYS A 71 2.76 -9.48 2.57
C CYS A 71 3.00 -10.93 2.12
N ILE A 72 3.86 -11.14 1.12
CA ILE A 72 4.25 -12.49 0.67
C ILE A 72 4.90 -13.28 1.80
N HIS A 73 5.80 -12.65 2.57
CA HIS A 73 6.44 -13.29 3.71
C HIS A 73 5.42 -13.71 4.78
N GLY A 74 4.46 -12.82 5.08
CA GLY A 74 3.38 -13.08 6.04
C GLY A 74 2.24 -13.97 5.52
N LYS A 75 2.29 -14.39 4.25
CA LYS A 75 1.18 -15.09 3.56
C LYS A 75 -0.15 -14.31 3.63
N VAL A 76 -0.06 -12.99 3.47
CA VAL A 76 -1.20 -12.07 3.45
C VAL A 76 -1.46 -11.63 1.99
N PRO A 77 -2.70 -11.72 1.48
CA PRO A 77 -3.05 -11.20 0.16
C PRO A 77 -2.73 -9.71 0.01
N PHE A 78 -2.24 -9.31 -1.16
CA PHE A 78 -1.81 -7.95 -1.45
C PHE A 78 -2.51 -7.39 -2.68
N SER A 79 -2.89 -6.11 -2.65
CA SER A 79 -3.41 -5.43 -3.82
C SER A 79 -2.89 -4.01 -4.00
N PHE A 80 -2.45 -3.70 -5.22
CA PHE A 80 -2.10 -2.35 -5.64
C PHE A 80 -3.30 -1.66 -6.29
N LYS A 81 -4.07 -0.93 -5.48
CA LYS A 81 -5.39 -0.40 -5.86
C LYS A 81 -5.32 0.73 -6.88
N GLN A 82 -4.41 1.67 -6.72
CA GLN A 82 -4.21 2.79 -7.63
C GLN A 82 -2.81 3.39 -7.53
N THR A 83 -2.30 3.93 -8.64
CA THR A 83 -0.97 4.57 -8.68
C THR A 83 -0.91 5.93 -7.97
N GLY A 84 -2.06 6.60 -7.80
CA GLY A 84 -2.11 8.03 -7.55
C GLY A 84 -1.74 8.85 -8.79
N ALA A 85 -1.73 10.18 -8.67
CA ALA A 85 -1.47 11.08 -9.78
C ALA A 85 0.03 11.28 -10.09
N ARG A 86 0.91 10.99 -9.12
CA ARG A 86 2.37 11.13 -9.24
C ARG A 86 3.04 9.84 -8.78
N LEU A 87 3.46 9.00 -9.72
CA LEU A 87 4.13 7.73 -9.45
C LEU A 87 5.61 7.87 -9.80
N LEU A 88 6.50 7.67 -8.83
CA LEU A 88 7.94 7.54 -9.07
C LEU A 88 8.26 6.06 -9.27
N LYS A 89 8.82 5.69 -10.43
CA LYS A 89 9.21 4.32 -10.75
C LYS A 89 10.48 4.35 -11.60
N ASP A 90 11.48 3.56 -11.22
CA ASP A 90 12.78 3.44 -11.91
C ASP A 90 13.46 4.81 -12.14
N GLY A 91 13.32 5.74 -11.18
CA GLY A 91 13.83 7.12 -11.29
C GLY A 91 12.96 8.08 -12.14
N TYR A 92 11.91 7.59 -12.79
CA TYR A 92 11.01 8.42 -13.60
C TYR A 92 9.74 8.79 -12.84
N LEU A 93 9.41 10.09 -12.85
CA LEU A 93 8.17 10.61 -12.27
C LEU A 93 7.05 10.66 -13.32
N TYR A 94 6.11 9.73 -13.23
CA TYR A 94 4.94 9.64 -14.09
C TYR A 94 3.78 10.47 -13.54
N HIS A 95 3.18 11.29 -14.41
CA HIS A 95 1.94 12.02 -14.12
C HIS A 95 0.74 11.29 -14.72
N ILE A 96 -0.08 10.68 -13.87
CA ILE A 96 -1.14 9.76 -14.29
C ILE A 96 -2.50 10.43 -14.11
N LYS A 97 -3.21 10.68 -15.22
CA LYS A 97 -4.57 11.24 -15.21
C LYS A 97 -5.49 10.33 -14.40
N ARG A 98 -6.43 10.91 -13.64
CA ARG A 98 -7.34 10.20 -12.72
C ARG A 98 -8.00 8.96 -13.34
N ARG A 99 -8.50 9.07 -14.57
CA ARG A 99 -9.15 7.97 -15.31
C ARG A 99 -8.25 6.74 -15.56
N TYR A 100 -6.93 6.88 -15.40
CA TYR A 100 -5.96 5.81 -15.64
C TYR A 100 -5.30 5.26 -14.36
N GLN A 101 -5.55 5.83 -13.18
CA GLN A 101 -4.79 5.48 -11.97
C GLN A 101 -5.02 4.02 -11.52
N HIS A 102 -6.26 3.54 -11.58
CA HIS A 102 -6.59 2.15 -11.29
C HIS A 102 -6.14 1.20 -12.40
N SER A 103 -6.34 1.56 -13.67
CA SER A 103 -5.97 0.69 -14.78
C SER A 103 -4.46 0.54 -14.94
N GLN A 104 -3.67 1.59 -14.63
CA GLN A 104 -2.22 1.49 -14.61
C GLN A 104 -1.71 0.66 -13.43
N ALA A 105 -2.33 0.75 -12.25
CA ALA A 105 -1.96 -0.10 -11.12
C ALA A 105 -2.20 -1.58 -11.43
N ARG A 106 -3.36 -1.94 -12.01
CA ARG A 106 -3.66 -3.30 -12.46
C ARG A 106 -2.69 -3.82 -13.53
N LYS A 107 -2.23 -2.95 -14.43
CA LYS A 107 -1.23 -3.32 -15.45
C LYS A 107 0.13 -3.70 -14.87
N ALA A 108 0.43 -3.32 -13.62
CA ALA A 108 1.64 -3.76 -12.94
C ALA A 108 1.65 -5.26 -12.65
N LYS A 109 0.47 -5.91 -12.56
CA LYS A 109 0.32 -7.36 -12.32
C LYS A 109 1.09 -7.85 -11.08
N ILE A 110 0.99 -7.09 -9.99
CA ILE A 110 1.69 -7.37 -8.73
C ILE A 110 0.76 -7.81 -7.59
N ASP A 111 -0.55 -7.81 -7.78
CA ASP A 111 -1.51 -8.34 -6.80
C ASP A 111 -1.21 -9.82 -6.50
N THR A 112 -1.48 -10.26 -5.28
CA THR A 112 -1.31 -11.66 -4.86
C THR A 112 -2.66 -12.23 -4.41
N GLU A 113 -2.84 -13.53 -4.64
CA GLU A 113 -3.96 -14.30 -4.11
C GLU A 113 -3.80 -14.57 -2.61
#